data_AF-A0A4R3K6I1-F1
#
_entry.id   AF-A0A4R3K6I1-F1
#
_cell.length_a   1.000
_cell.length_b   1.000
_cell.length_c   1.000
_cell.angle_alpha   90.00
_cell.angle_beta   90.00
_cell.angle_gamma   90.00
#
_symmetry.space_group_name_H-M   'P 1'
#
loop_
_entity.id
_entity.type
_entity.pdbx_description
1 polymer ?
#
loop_
_entity_poly.entity_id
_entity_poly.type
_entity_poly.pdbx_seq_one_letter_code
_entity_poly.pdbx_strand_id
1 'polypeptide(L)' 'MEDKQKICDLLLPALQATRGLSDVVKLEYDGAQEIVTATFENGYQKTANVAMDSGTAMIRDVIYQIR' A
#
# COMPACT_ATOMS: atom_id res chain seq x y z
N MET A 1 -9.27 -15.67 -5.43
CA MET A 1 -8.07 -14.85 -5.24
C MET A 1 -8.54 -13.51 -4.70
N GLU A 2 -7.87 -12.95 -3.69
CA GLU A 2 -8.29 -11.67 -3.10
C GLU A 2 -8.09 -10.52 -4.10
N ASP A 3 -8.94 -9.51 -4.02
CA ASP A 3 -8.78 -8.28 -4.79
C ASP A 3 -7.80 -7.35 -4.05
N LYS A 4 -6.51 -7.53 -4.33
CA LYS A 4 -5.41 -6.78 -3.69
C LYS A 4 -5.50 -5.28 -3.96
N GLN A 5 -5.98 -4.84 -5.12
CA GLN A 5 -6.22 -3.42 -5.37
C GLN A 5 -7.36 -2.90 -4.51
N LYS A 6 -8.47 -3.65 -4.38
CA LYS A 6 -9.56 -3.25 -3.49
C LYS A 6 -9.11 -3.13 -2.03
N ILE A 7 -8.19 -3.99 -1.59
CA ILE A 7 -7.56 -3.87 -0.26
C ILE A 7 -6.77 -2.57 -0.14
N CYS A 8 -5.94 -2.21 -1.13
CA CYS A 8 -5.26 -0.91 -1.18
C CYS A 8 -6.23 0.27 -1.08
N ASP A 9 -7.33 0.23 -1.84
CA ASP A 9 -8.33 1.30 -1.85
C ASP A 9 -8.99 1.51 -0.48
N LEU A 10 -9.22 0.41 0.27
CA LEU A 10 -9.78 0.45 1.61
C LEU A 10 -8.74 0.83 2.67
N LEU A 11 -7.48 0.45 2.47
CA LEU A 11 -6.38 0.74 3.37
C LEU A 11 -5.97 2.21 3.32
N LEU A 12 -5.96 2.82 2.12
CA LEU A 12 -5.57 4.22 1.91
C LEU A 12 -6.23 5.21 2.89
N PRO A 13 -7.57 5.28 3.02
CA PRO A 13 -8.21 6.21 3.96
C PRO A 13 -7.87 5.90 5.43
N ALA A 14 -7.61 4.63 5.76
CA ALA A 14 -7.19 4.25 7.11
C ALA A 14 -5.76 4.76 7.41
N LEU A 15 -4.83 4.67 6.44
CA LEU A 15 -3.48 5.22 6.58
C LEU A 15 -3.49 6.75 6.68
N GLN A 16 -4.32 7.41 5.87
CA GLN A 16 -4.48 8.87 5.88
C GLN A 16 -4.99 9.40 7.23
N ALA A 17 -5.76 8.60 7.96
CA ALA A 17 -6.21 8.91 9.31
C ALA A 17 -5.11 8.76 10.39
N THR A 18 -3.92 8.26 10.03
CA THR A 18 -2.78 8.15 10.94
C THR A 18 -1.83 9.33 10.77
N ARG A 19 -1.12 9.71 11.85
CA ARG A 19 -0.10 10.78 11.78
C ARG A 19 1.11 10.42 10.89
N GLY A 20 1.44 9.13 10.77
CA GLY A 20 2.69 8.68 10.15
C GLY A 20 2.65 8.52 8.63
N LEU A 21 1.45 8.41 8.07
CA LEU A 21 1.20 8.15 6.65
C LEU A 21 0.03 9.01 6.13
N SER A 22 -0.26 10.13 6.82
CA SER A 22 -1.33 11.06 6.46
C SER A 22 -1.20 11.65 5.05
N ASP A 23 0.03 11.73 4.55
CA ASP A 23 0.42 12.31 3.27
C ASP A 23 0.50 11.27 2.13
N VAL A 24 0.14 10.01 2.37
CA VAL A 24 -0.03 9.03 1.29
C VAL A 24 -1.31 9.34 0.53
N VAL A 25 -1.21 9.56 -0.79
CA VAL A 25 -2.36 9.93 -1.65
C VAL A 25 -2.79 8.82 -2.59
N LYS A 26 -1.94 7.82 -2.83
CA LYS A 26 -2.23 6.70 -3.73
C LYS A 26 -1.55 5.43 -3.26
N LEU A 27 -2.27 4.31 -3.32
CA LEU A 27 -1.74 2.95 -3.25
C LEU A 27 -2.13 2.21 -4.53
N GLU A 28 -1.15 1.72 -5.28
CA GLU A 28 -1.38 1.01 -6.54
C GLU A 28 -0.70 -0.36 -6.48
N TYR A 29 -1.48 -1.42 -6.66
CA TYR A 29 -1.01 -2.79 -6.72
C TYR A 29 -0.66 -3.17 -8.17
N ASP A 30 0.57 -3.62 -8.38
CA ASP A 30 1.02 -4.24 -9.64
C ASP A 30 1.03 -5.76 -9.49
N GLY A 31 0.09 -6.43 -10.16
CA GLY A 31 -0.02 -7.89 -10.14
C GLY A 31 1.05 -8.64 -10.92
N ALA A 32 1.79 -7.98 -11.82
CA ALA A 32 2.88 -8.60 -12.56
C ALA A 32 4.18 -8.64 -11.74
N GLN A 33 4.43 -7.59 -10.95
CA GLN A 33 5.61 -7.49 -10.09
C GLN A 33 5.35 -7.91 -8.64
N GLU A 34 4.08 -8.10 -8.26
CA GLU A 34 3.62 -8.28 -6.89
C GLU A 34 4.18 -7.22 -5.92
N ILE A 35 4.03 -5.96 -6.31
CA ILE A 35 4.41 -4.81 -5.48
C ILE A 35 3.23 -3.86 -5.28
N VAL A 36 3.28 -3.09 -4.20
CA VAL A 36 2.41 -1.94 -3.97
C VAL A 36 3.25 -0.67 -4.02
N THR A 37 2.86 0.27 -4.88
CA THR A 37 3.48 1.60 -4.93
C THR A 37 2.64 2.59 -4.14
N ALA A 38 3.25 3.18 -3.12
CA ALA A 38 2.70 4.31 -2.36
C ALA A 38 3.23 5.62 -2.94
N THR A 39 2.34 6.52 -3.34
CA THR A 39 2.69 7.89 -3.74
C THR A 39 2.29 8.86 -2.63
N PHE A 40 3.22 9.73 -2.26
CA PHE A 40 3.04 10.76 -1.24
C PHE A 40 2.65 12.11 -1.87
N GLU A 41 2.10 13.03 -1.09
CA GLU A 41 1.65 14.36 -1.56
C GLU A 41 2.74 15.14 -2.31
N ASN A 42 4.01 14.98 -1.91
CA ASN A 42 5.16 15.62 -2.55
C ASN A 42 5.62 14.92 -3.85
N GLY A 43 4.92 13.88 -4.30
CA GLY A 43 5.25 13.06 -5.46
C GLY A 43 6.32 11.99 -5.21
N TYR A 44 6.88 11.91 -3.99
CA TYR A 44 7.79 10.83 -3.61
C TYR A 44 7.05 9.49 -3.65
N GLN A 45 7.78 8.43 -4.00
CA GLN A 45 7.23 7.09 -4.11
C GLN A 45 8.06 6.09 -3.31
N LYS A 46 7.37 5.19 -2.62
CA LYS A 46 7.96 3.99 -2.02
C LYS A 46 7.21 2.76 -2.52
N THR A 47 7.94 1.65 -2.61
CA THR A 47 7.37 0.36 -3.01
C THR A 47 7.42 -0.62 -1.84
N ALA A 48 6.40 -1.45 -1.72
CA ALA A 48 6.36 -2.58 -0.82
C ALA A 48 6.29 -3.87 -1.63
N ASN A 49 7.17 -4.84 -1.35
CA ASN A 49 7.08 -6.18 -1.89
C ASN A 49 5.96 -6.94 -1.17
N VAL A 50 5.04 -7.53 -1.95
CA VAL A 50 3.86 -8.27 -1.44
C VAL A 50 3.72 -9.62 -2.16
N ALA A 51 4.86 -10.18 -2.58
CA ALA A 51 4.91 -11.43 -3.32
C ALA A 51 4.44 -12.62 -2.48
N MET A 52 3.59 -13.46 -3.07
CA MET A 52 2.96 -14.61 -2.40
C MET A 52 2.13 -14.29 -1.14
N ASP A 53 1.83 -13.01 -0.88
CA ASP A 53 1.09 -12.60 0.31
C ASP A 53 -0.42 -12.79 0.17
N SER A 54 -1.03 -13.23 1.26
CA SER A 54 -2.45 -12.99 1.55
C SER A 54 -2.73 -11.50 1.75
N GLY A 55 -3.98 -11.08 1.63
CA GLY A 55 -4.39 -9.68 1.85
C GLY A 55 -3.93 -9.11 3.19
N THR A 56 -3.99 -9.90 4.27
CA THR A 56 -3.51 -9.48 5.60
C THR A 56 -1.99 -9.32 5.67
N ALA A 57 -1.24 -10.23 5.03
CA ALA A 57 0.22 -10.13 4.98
C ALA A 57 0.66 -8.91 4.16
N MET A 58 0.00 -8.66 3.03
CA MET A 58 0.17 -7.46 2.20
C MET A 58 -0.08 -6.17 3.00
N ILE A 59 -1.15 -6.07 3.80
CA ILE A 59 -1.42 -4.88 4.63
C ILE A 59 -0.25 -4.60 5.58
N ARG A 60 0.23 -5.64 6.28
CA ARG A 60 1.37 -5.53 7.18
C ARG A 60 2.59 -5.03 6.42
N ASP A 61 2.91 -5.64 5.29
CA ASP A 61 4.10 -5.36 4.51
C ASP A 61 4.09 -3.94 3.94
N VAL A 62 2.93 -3.47 3.44
CA VAL A 62 2.73 -2.05 3.06
C VAL A 62 3.06 -1.13 4.23
N ILE A 63 2.47 -1.34 5.41
CA ILE A 63 2.67 -0.46 6.58
C ILE A 63 4.14 -0.41 7.03
N TYR A 64 4.84 -1.56 7.02
CA TYR A 64 6.23 -1.62 7.46
C TYR A 64 7.23 -1.07 6.43
N GLN A 65 6.99 -1.29 5.13
CA GLN A 65 7.95 -0.95 4.08
C GLN A 65 7.81 0.49 3.59
N ILE A 66 6.61 1.10 3.64
CA ILE A 66 6.41 2.49 3.17
C ILE A 66 6.59 3.54 4.27
N ARG A 67 6.61 3.15 5.55
CA ARG A 67 6.84 4.06 6.67
C ARG A 67 8.25 4.65 6.65
#